data_AF-A0A813FUC5-F1
#
_entry.id   AF-A0A813FUC5-F1
#
_cell.length_a   1.000
_cell.length_b   1.000
_cell.length_c   1.000
_cell.angle_alpha   90.00
_cell.angle_beta   90.00
_cell.angle_gamma   90.00
#
_symmetry.space_group_name_H-M   'P 1'
#
loop_
_entity.id
_entity.type
_entity.pdbx_description
1 polymer ?
#
loop_
_entity_poly.entity_id
_entity_poly.type
_entity_poly.pdbx_seq_one_letter_code
_entity_poly.pdbx_strand_id
1 'polypeptide(L)'
;MSKSPTKSPTKGEDPKQHSPPARVALGINGKRPKKGANKQLPEANIGKHKTGSLTDRMKDSVSRGIQNDETRLVAREVVSSLWFDCAIGCVIFLNAISIGVELTLQIEDKSTLVINIIESIFLVIYILELALRLYAFGPPCLKDPWVQCDIGLVFLGVLITWILDPIFEGKNAASAFGLLMILRMLRLLRLAKIARLFKRFREFWVFMRQCGHVAGTMIYVFLILFVVLYIFSCLAVELITKHKLNDEDEEFREHVQKYFRSLPIIMLTLLRFACLDNTSEVYTLLVEKDGWLVIFFVLLIVNVSLVFFHLRQGAIIFNSTMERSLEEEDNQKRDRMDNWSQLISDLKDMFLRMDDDKSGSLSIDEFENIHPNDMKILTAALGSASNPIRVFQSLDVDKSGEVSISESSFCLRLFYI
;
A
#
# COMPACT_ATOMS: atom_id res chain seq x y z
N MET A 1 57.05 27.50 -13.84
CA MET A 1 56.33 28.81 -13.82
C MET A 1 55.00 28.57 -13.10
N SER A 2 54.85 28.95 -11.82
CA SER A 2 54.48 30.31 -11.35
C SER A 2 53.09 30.68 -11.89
N LYS A 3 52.00 30.85 -11.13
CA LYS A 3 51.84 31.42 -9.78
C LYS A 3 50.43 31.11 -9.25
N SER A 4 50.35 30.84 -7.95
CA SER A 4 49.20 31.05 -7.05
C SER A 4 49.23 32.51 -6.51
N PRO A 5 48.57 32.87 -5.40
CA PRO A 5 47.20 33.39 -5.28
C PRO A 5 47.15 34.77 -4.57
N THR A 6 46.03 35.49 -4.59
CA THR A 6 45.77 36.67 -3.73
C THR A 6 44.29 37.01 -3.76
N LYS A 7 43.60 37.47 -2.72
CA LYS A 7 43.78 37.55 -1.26
C LYS A 7 42.42 38.02 -0.71
N SER A 8 42.11 37.58 0.51
CA SER A 8 41.09 38.01 1.49
C SER A 8 41.23 39.50 1.92
N PRO A 9 40.67 40.02 3.05
CA PRO A 9 39.48 39.71 3.89
C PRO A 9 38.66 40.98 4.30
N THR A 10 37.47 40.83 4.92
CA THR A 10 36.99 41.69 6.05
C THR A 10 35.86 40.98 6.80
N LYS A 11 36.08 40.54 8.05
CA LYS A 11 35.61 41.12 9.34
C LYS A 11 34.07 41.27 9.43
N GLY A 12 33.35 40.77 10.43
CA GLY A 12 33.71 40.10 11.68
C GLY A 12 32.47 39.75 12.54
N GLU A 13 32.75 39.12 13.68
CA GLU A 13 31.98 39.06 14.95
C GLU A 13 30.74 38.14 15.09
N ASP A 14 30.97 37.09 15.90
CA ASP A 14 30.09 36.18 16.66
C ASP A 14 29.28 36.89 17.79
N PRO A 15 28.50 36.20 18.67
CA PRO A 15 27.55 35.09 18.48
C PRO A 15 26.25 35.29 19.33
N LYS A 16 25.04 34.89 18.90
CA LYS A 16 23.91 34.67 19.85
C LYS A 16 22.90 33.58 19.42
N GLN A 17 23.02 32.45 20.14
CA GLN A 17 21.98 31.70 20.86
C GLN A 17 20.64 31.30 20.19
N HIS A 18 20.44 29.97 20.23
CA HIS A 18 19.20 29.20 20.20
C HIS A 18 17.97 29.87 20.82
N SER A 19 16.80 29.67 20.19
CA SER A 19 15.49 29.82 20.81
C SER A 19 14.51 28.74 20.28
N PRO A 20 13.98 27.86 21.16
CA PRO A 20 12.83 26.99 20.88
C PRO A 20 11.50 27.67 21.24
N PRO A 21 10.34 27.15 20.78
CA PRO A 21 9.05 27.78 21.02
C PRO A 21 8.44 27.44 22.40
N ALA A 22 8.00 28.52 23.06
CA ALA A 22 6.86 28.70 23.97
C ALA A 22 6.35 27.51 24.82
N ARG A 23 6.72 27.54 26.11
CA ARG A 23 5.89 27.06 27.24
C ARG A 23 5.14 28.26 27.83
N VAL A 24 3.81 28.17 27.96
CA VAL A 24 3.02 29.12 28.76
C VAL A 24 2.80 28.54 30.15
N ALA A 25 3.13 29.34 31.15
CA ALA A 25 3.11 29.04 32.57
C ALA A 25 1.77 29.36 33.24
N LEU A 26 1.58 28.73 34.40
CA LEU A 26 0.55 28.92 35.41
C LEU A 26 0.45 30.37 35.94
N GLY A 27 -0.76 30.78 36.31
CA GLY A 27 -1.03 31.98 37.11
C GLY A 27 -2.21 31.75 38.06
N ILE A 28 -1.92 31.81 39.37
CA ILE A 28 -2.84 31.66 40.51
C ILE A 28 -3.54 33.00 40.82
N ASN A 29 -4.84 32.98 41.10
CA ASN A 29 -5.55 33.80 42.13
C ASN A 29 -7.05 33.48 42.02
N GLY A 30 -7.78 33.04 43.05
CA GLY A 30 -7.80 33.54 44.42
C GLY A 30 -8.98 34.50 44.59
N LYS A 31 -10.20 33.98 44.86
CA LYS A 31 -11.32 34.74 45.44
C LYS A 31 -12.45 33.81 45.91
N ARG A 32 -12.64 33.73 47.23
CA ARG A 32 -13.87 33.24 47.89
C ARG A 32 -15.05 34.17 47.56
N PRO A 33 -16.29 33.67 47.67
CA PRO A 33 -17.29 34.47 48.36
C PRO A 33 -18.07 33.74 49.46
N LYS A 34 -18.76 34.59 50.23
CA LYS A 34 -19.32 34.45 51.57
C LYS A 34 -20.59 33.60 51.67
N LYS A 35 -20.79 33.18 52.92
CA LYS A 35 -21.98 32.65 53.59
C LYS A 35 -23.32 33.30 53.18
N GLY A 36 -24.33 32.43 53.06
CA GLY A 36 -25.56 32.52 53.85
C GLY A 36 -26.76 33.24 53.23
N ALA A 37 -27.78 32.49 52.82
CA ALA A 37 -29.18 32.84 53.05
C ALA A 37 -30.09 31.62 52.80
N ASN A 38 -31.09 31.52 53.67
CA ASN A 38 -32.01 30.44 53.93
C ASN A 38 -33.12 30.34 52.85
N LYS A 39 -33.50 29.12 52.41
CA LYS A 39 -34.88 28.76 51.99
C LYS A 39 -35.05 27.28 51.62
N GLN A 40 -35.69 26.56 52.55
CA GLN A 40 -36.70 25.50 52.38
C GLN A 40 -36.49 24.41 51.31
N LEU A 41 -36.23 23.20 51.80
CA LEU A 41 -36.47 21.92 51.11
C LEU A 41 -37.98 21.65 50.98
N PRO A 42 -38.45 21.04 49.88
CA PRO A 42 -39.60 20.15 49.91
C PRO A 42 -39.14 18.70 50.14
N GLU A 43 -39.84 18.02 51.05
CA GLU A 43 -39.65 16.62 51.40
C GLU A 43 -39.84 15.70 50.18
N ALA A 44 -38.77 15.01 49.78
CA ALA A 44 -38.82 13.94 48.79
C ALA A 44 -38.90 12.58 49.49
N ASN A 45 -40.12 12.07 49.52
CA ASN A 45 -40.55 10.68 49.57
C ASN A 45 -39.42 9.62 49.55
N ILE A 46 -39.16 8.98 50.70
CA ILE A 46 -38.24 7.84 50.83
C ILE A 46 -38.93 6.60 50.23
N GLY A 47 -38.81 6.46 48.91
CA GLY A 47 -38.98 5.19 48.23
C GLY A 47 -37.73 4.35 48.41
N LYS A 48 -37.87 3.13 48.94
CA LYS A 48 -36.82 2.12 49.13
C LYS A 48 -36.11 1.80 47.80
N HIS A 49 -35.06 2.53 47.46
CA HIS A 49 -34.09 2.09 46.47
C HIS A 49 -33.05 1.20 47.16
N LYS A 50 -33.01 -0.08 46.76
CA LYS A 50 -31.93 -1.01 47.09
C LYS A 50 -30.58 -0.38 46.68
N THR A 51 -29.86 0.16 47.65
CA THR A 51 -28.47 0.56 47.52
C THR A 51 -27.62 -0.71 47.50
N GLY A 52 -27.49 -1.33 46.31
CA GLY A 52 -26.33 -2.19 46.05
C GLY A 52 -25.08 -1.38 46.37
N SER A 53 -24.21 -1.90 47.23
CA SER A 53 -23.09 -1.15 47.80
C SER A 53 -22.21 -0.60 46.66
N LEU A 54 -21.65 0.60 46.82
CA LEU A 54 -20.72 1.20 45.84
C LEU A 54 -19.57 0.24 45.48
N THR A 55 -19.18 -0.60 46.43
CA THR A 55 -18.22 -1.69 46.30
C THR A 55 -18.68 -2.82 45.36
N ASP A 56 -19.96 -3.20 45.36
CA ASP A 56 -20.50 -4.20 44.42
C ASP A 56 -20.52 -3.64 43.00
N ARG A 57 -20.92 -2.37 42.85
CA ARG A 57 -20.89 -1.70 41.54
C ARG A 57 -19.48 -1.56 40.98
N MET A 58 -18.48 -1.29 41.83
CA MET A 58 -17.07 -1.27 41.42
C MET A 58 -16.56 -2.66 41.05
N LYS A 59 -16.88 -3.71 41.82
CA LYS A 59 -16.52 -5.11 41.48
C LYS A 59 -17.14 -5.56 40.17
N ASP A 60 -18.40 -5.23 39.90
CA ASP A 60 -19.08 -5.56 38.65
C ASP A 60 -18.52 -4.80 37.45
N SER A 61 -18.03 -3.57 37.67
CA SER A 61 -17.43 -2.75 36.62
C SER A 61 -16.02 -3.23 36.28
N VAL A 62 -15.23 -3.62 37.29
CA VAL A 62 -13.89 -4.18 37.11
C VAL A 62 -13.96 -5.58 36.49
N SER A 63 -14.88 -6.44 36.95
CA SER A 63 -15.05 -7.79 36.38
C SER A 63 -15.51 -7.74 34.93
N ARG A 64 -16.41 -6.82 34.57
CA ARG A 64 -16.78 -6.57 33.16
C ARG A 64 -15.63 -6.00 32.33
N GLY A 65 -14.78 -5.16 32.92
CA GLY A 65 -13.57 -4.65 32.26
C GLY A 65 -12.59 -5.76 31.91
N ILE A 66 -12.28 -6.62 32.88
CA ILE A 66 -11.34 -7.76 32.72
C ILE A 66 -11.90 -8.78 31.71
N GLN A 67 -13.20 -9.11 31.80
CA GLN A 67 -13.82 -10.07 30.89
C GLN A 67 -13.88 -9.56 29.44
N ASN A 68 -14.12 -8.26 29.24
CA ASN A 68 -14.09 -7.64 27.93
C ASN A 68 -12.69 -7.61 27.31
N ASP A 69 -11.64 -7.52 28.14
CA ASP A 69 -10.26 -7.59 27.65
C ASP A 69 -9.89 -9.02 27.23
N GLU A 70 -10.31 -10.05 27.97
CA GLU A 70 -10.08 -11.45 27.57
C GLU A 70 -10.83 -11.83 26.28
N THR A 71 -12.12 -11.49 26.16
CA THR A 71 -12.89 -11.80 24.94
C THR A 71 -12.35 -11.06 23.72
N ARG A 72 -11.81 -9.85 23.91
CA ARG A 72 -11.20 -9.06 22.85
C ARG A 72 -9.82 -9.59 22.44
N LEU A 73 -9.05 -10.15 23.36
CA LEU A 73 -7.80 -10.85 23.06
C LEU A 73 -8.05 -12.11 22.22
N VAL A 74 -9.04 -12.93 22.59
CA VAL A 74 -9.45 -14.11 21.81
C VAL A 74 -9.94 -13.69 20.42
N ALA A 75 -10.77 -12.66 20.31
CA ALA A 75 -11.21 -12.14 19.02
C ALA A 75 -10.04 -11.67 18.15
N ARG A 76 -9.03 -11.03 18.75
CA ARG A 76 -7.82 -10.60 18.05
C ARG A 76 -7.01 -11.79 17.54
N GLU A 77 -6.86 -12.83 18.36
CA GLU A 77 -6.17 -14.06 17.97
C GLU A 77 -6.86 -14.74 16.78
N VAL A 78 -8.18 -14.89 16.84
CA VAL A 78 -9.00 -15.47 15.75
C VAL A 78 -8.86 -14.65 14.46
N VAL A 79 -9.07 -13.32 14.51
CA VAL A 79 -8.99 -12.47 13.32
C VAL A 79 -7.58 -12.39 12.75
N SER A 80 -6.55 -12.55 13.58
CA SER A 80 -5.15 -12.58 13.12
C SER A 80 -4.70 -13.93 12.55
N SER A 81 -5.54 -14.97 12.66
CA SER A 81 -5.19 -16.31 12.21
C SER A 81 -5.22 -16.44 10.69
N LEU A 82 -4.25 -17.18 10.14
CA LEU A 82 -4.17 -17.45 8.70
C LEU A 82 -5.41 -18.21 8.18
N TRP A 83 -5.99 -19.06 9.04
CA TRP A 83 -7.19 -19.83 8.74
C TRP A 83 -8.42 -18.95 8.57
N PHE A 84 -8.57 -17.92 9.41
CA PHE A 84 -9.66 -16.94 9.26
C PHE A 84 -9.53 -16.17 7.95
N ASP A 85 -8.34 -15.67 7.64
CA ASP A 85 -8.07 -14.99 6.36
C ASP A 85 -8.33 -15.91 5.15
N CYS A 86 -7.95 -17.18 5.23
CA CYS A 86 -8.22 -18.17 4.18
C CYS A 86 -9.72 -18.44 4.02
N ALA A 87 -10.47 -18.58 5.12
CA ALA A 87 -11.91 -18.78 5.11
C ALA A 87 -12.64 -17.58 4.46
N ILE A 88 -12.28 -16.36 4.84
CA ILE A 88 -12.81 -15.14 4.23
C ILE A 88 -12.40 -15.05 2.75
N GLY A 89 -11.17 -15.48 2.41
CA GLY A 89 -10.71 -15.56 1.04
C GLY A 89 -11.55 -16.51 0.18
N CYS A 90 -11.90 -17.69 0.69
CA CYS A 90 -12.81 -18.61 0.03
C CYS A 90 -14.20 -18.00 -0.19
N VAL A 91 -14.73 -17.26 0.80
CA VAL A 91 -16.01 -16.54 0.67
C VAL A 91 -15.95 -15.49 -0.44
N ILE A 92 -14.86 -14.71 -0.52
CA ILE A 92 -14.64 -13.72 -1.59
C ILE A 92 -14.59 -14.40 -2.96
N PHE A 93 -13.88 -15.53 -3.06
CA PHE A 93 -13.77 -16.28 -4.30
C PHE A 93 -15.12 -16.84 -4.77
N LEU A 94 -15.90 -17.44 -3.86
CA LEU A 94 -17.25 -17.92 -4.18
C LEU A 94 -18.20 -16.78 -4.56
N ASN A 95 -18.08 -15.61 -3.92
CA ASN A 95 -18.84 -14.42 -4.28
C ASN A 95 -18.51 -13.95 -5.71
N ALA A 96 -17.23 -13.97 -6.11
CA ALA A 96 -16.81 -13.62 -7.46
C ALA A 96 -17.41 -14.56 -8.53
N ILE A 97 -17.44 -15.87 -8.26
CA ILE A 97 -18.10 -16.85 -9.13
C ILE A 97 -19.60 -16.55 -9.22
N SER A 98 -20.25 -16.27 -8.08
CA SER A 98 -21.68 -15.97 -8.03
C SER A 98 -22.05 -14.76 -8.91
N ILE A 99 -21.20 -13.72 -8.94
CA ILE A 99 -21.39 -12.55 -9.82
C ILE A 99 -21.33 -12.96 -11.29
N GLY A 100 -20.36 -13.81 -11.67
CA GLY A 100 -20.26 -14.35 -13.02
C GLY A 100 -21.51 -15.12 -13.44
N VAL A 101 -22.03 -15.99 -12.56
CA VAL A 101 -23.28 -16.73 -12.79
C VAL A 101 -24.47 -15.78 -12.91
N GLU A 102 -24.55 -14.73 -12.08
CA GLU A 102 -25.59 -13.72 -12.19
C GLU A 102 -25.61 -13.05 -13.56
N LEU A 103 -24.44 -12.63 -14.04
CA LEU A 103 -24.27 -11.99 -15.35
C LEU A 103 -24.75 -12.92 -16.48
N THR A 104 -24.42 -14.22 -16.42
CA THR A 104 -24.91 -15.20 -17.40
C THR A 104 -26.43 -15.37 -17.34
N LEU A 105 -27.02 -15.48 -16.14
CA LEU A 105 -28.47 -15.61 -15.99
C LEU A 105 -29.23 -14.36 -16.47
N GLN A 106 -28.65 -13.17 -16.28
CA GLN A 106 -29.21 -11.92 -16.79
C GLN A 106 -29.18 -11.86 -18.33
N ILE A 107 -28.12 -12.37 -18.97
CA ILE A 107 -28.05 -12.47 -20.44
C ILE A 107 -29.10 -13.46 -20.97
N GLU A 108 -29.31 -14.57 -20.25
CA GLU A 108 -30.29 -15.60 -20.59
C GLU A 108 -31.73 -15.27 -20.17
N ASP A 109 -31.96 -14.08 -19.59
CA ASP A 109 -33.25 -13.61 -19.07
C ASP A 109 -33.92 -14.59 -18.07
N LYS A 110 -33.10 -15.28 -17.29
CA LYS A 110 -33.52 -16.24 -16.25
C LYS A 110 -33.62 -15.57 -14.88
N SER A 111 -34.43 -16.15 -14.00
CA SER A 111 -34.63 -15.63 -12.65
C SER A 111 -33.33 -15.64 -11.83
N THR A 112 -32.94 -14.48 -11.30
CA THR A 112 -31.75 -14.30 -10.45
C THR A 112 -32.03 -14.40 -8.94
N LEU A 113 -33.26 -14.78 -8.54
CA LEU A 113 -33.70 -14.80 -7.13
C LEU A 113 -32.78 -15.60 -6.21
N VAL A 114 -32.36 -16.81 -6.64
CA VAL A 114 -31.45 -17.66 -5.85
C VAL A 114 -30.11 -16.98 -5.66
N ILE A 115 -29.60 -16.32 -6.69
CA ILE A 115 -28.34 -15.59 -6.63
C ILE A 115 -28.46 -14.40 -5.70
N ASN A 116 -29.55 -13.61 -5.75
CA ASN A 116 -29.76 -12.48 -4.85
C ASN A 116 -29.80 -12.90 -3.36
N ILE A 117 -30.32 -14.08 -3.06
CA ILE A 117 -30.29 -14.66 -1.70
C ILE A 117 -28.85 -15.00 -1.30
N ILE A 118 -28.11 -15.68 -2.17
CA ILE A 118 -26.70 -16.01 -1.96
C ILE A 118 -25.85 -14.74 -1.75
N GLU A 119 -26.10 -13.69 -2.54
CA GLU A 119 -25.44 -12.39 -2.39
C GLU A 119 -25.73 -11.74 -1.03
N SER A 120 -26.98 -11.83 -0.58
CA SER A 120 -27.37 -11.34 0.75
C SER A 120 -26.66 -12.11 1.87
N ILE A 121 -26.48 -13.43 1.73
CA ILE A 121 -25.70 -14.25 2.66
C ILE A 121 -24.24 -13.78 2.71
N PHE A 122 -23.62 -13.56 1.55
CA PHE A 122 -22.26 -13.03 1.49
C PHE A 122 -22.14 -11.66 2.16
N LEU A 123 -23.12 -10.76 1.93
CA LEU A 123 -23.15 -9.44 2.58
C LEU A 123 -23.20 -9.56 4.11
N VAL A 124 -24.02 -10.47 4.65
CA VAL A 124 -24.08 -10.73 6.09
C VAL A 124 -22.74 -11.22 6.63
N ILE A 125 -22.08 -12.16 5.94
CA ILE A 125 -20.75 -12.65 6.34
C ILE A 125 -19.75 -11.48 6.40
N TYR A 126 -19.78 -10.56 5.44
CA TYR A 126 -18.91 -9.40 5.43
C TYR A 126 -19.21 -8.39 6.55
N ILE A 127 -20.49 -8.20 6.90
CA ILE A 127 -20.88 -7.36 8.04
C ILE A 127 -20.32 -7.96 9.34
N LEU A 128 -20.44 -9.28 9.51
CA LEU A 128 -19.94 -9.99 10.69
C LEU A 128 -18.40 -9.93 10.78
N GLU A 129 -17.71 -10.16 9.66
CA GLU A 129 -16.25 -10.04 9.56
C GLU A 129 -15.78 -8.64 9.96
N LEU A 130 -16.40 -7.60 9.40
CA LEU A 130 -16.07 -6.22 9.70
C LEU A 130 -16.34 -5.87 11.16
N ALA A 131 -17.49 -6.30 11.71
CA ALA A 131 -17.84 -6.08 13.11
C ALA A 131 -16.84 -6.76 14.06
N LEU A 132 -16.42 -8.00 13.77
CA LEU A 132 -15.43 -8.73 14.54
C LEU A 132 -14.07 -8.03 14.50
N ARG A 133 -13.64 -7.53 13.33
CA ARG A 133 -12.39 -6.79 13.18
C ARG A 133 -12.41 -5.45 13.92
N LEU A 134 -13.53 -4.73 13.90
CA LEU A 134 -13.71 -3.49 14.67
C LEU A 134 -13.71 -3.76 16.19
N TYR A 135 -14.33 -4.86 16.64
CA TYR A 135 -14.33 -5.26 18.04
C TYR A 135 -12.92 -5.64 18.53
N ALA A 136 -12.18 -6.45 17.76
CA ALA A 136 -10.84 -6.92 18.12
C ALA A 136 -9.83 -5.75 18.21
N PHE A 137 -9.72 -4.93 17.17
CA PHE A 137 -8.68 -3.90 17.06
C PHE A 137 -9.11 -2.52 17.59
N GLY A 138 -10.41 -2.27 17.74
CA GLY A 138 -10.94 -1.01 18.25
C GLY A 138 -10.76 0.19 17.31
N PRO A 139 -10.89 1.42 17.81
CA PRO A 139 -10.83 2.66 17.01
C PRO A 139 -9.54 2.86 16.18
N PRO A 140 -8.34 2.42 16.61
CA PRO A 140 -7.13 2.55 15.80
C PRO A 140 -7.21 1.84 14.45
N CYS A 141 -8.03 0.79 14.35
CA CYS A 141 -8.28 0.03 13.12
C CYS A 141 -8.83 0.90 11.98
N LEU A 142 -9.56 1.97 12.32
CA LEU A 142 -10.16 2.89 11.33
C LEU A 142 -9.12 3.71 10.56
N LYS A 143 -7.85 3.71 10.98
CA LYS A 143 -6.77 4.36 10.23
C LYS A 143 -6.20 3.46 9.13
N ASP A 144 -6.50 2.16 9.14
CA ASP A 144 -6.07 1.25 8.07
C ASP A 144 -6.91 1.50 6.81
N PRO A 145 -6.31 1.90 5.67
CA PRO A 145 -7.03 2.13 4.42
C PRO A 145 -7.87 0.93 3.96
N TRP A 146 -7.43 -0.28 4.27
CA TRP A 146 -8.14 -1.50 3.92
C TRP A 146 -9.45 -1.64 4.69
N VAL A 147 -9.44 -1.28 5.97
CA VAL A 147 -10.62 -1.31 6.83
C VAL A 147 -11.59 -0.20 6.42
N GLN A 148 -11.09 0.98 6.03
CA GLN A 148 -11.92 2.05 5.48
C GLN A 148 -12.60 1.63 4.17
N CYS A 149 -11.86 0.96 3.28
CA CYS A 149 -12.41 0.40 2.04
C CYS A 149 -13.49 -0.64 2.33
N ASP A 150 -13.25 -1.55 3.28
CA ASP A 150 -14.22 -2.56 3.69
C ASP A 150 -15.51 -1.96 4.25
N ILE A 151 -15.39 -0.96 5.11
CA ILE A 151 -16.55 -0.21 5.63
C ILE A 151 -17.34 0.40 4.47
N GLY A 152 -16.67 1.07 3.54
CA GLY A 152 -17.30 1.66 2.35
C GLY A 152 -18.01 0.62 1.48
N LEU A 153 -17.36 -0.52 1.22
CA LEU A 153 -17.91 -1.60 0.39
C LEU A 153 -19.09 -2.31 1.05
N VAL A 154 -19.03 -2.55 2.36
CA VAL A 154 -20.16 -3.13 3.11
C VAL A 154 -21.32 -2.16 3.15
N PHE A 155 -21.07 -0.88 3.45
CA PHE A 155 -22.09 0.17 3.44
C PHE A 155 -22.76 0.29 2.07
N LEU A 156 -21.97 0.35 1.00
CA LEU A 156 -22.47 0.40 -0.37
C LEU A 156 -23.29 -0.85 -0.72
N GLY A 157 -22.84 -2.03 -0.29
CA GLY A 157 -23.57 -3.28 -0.48
C GLY A 157 -24.95 -3.29 0.20
N VAL A 158 -25.03 -2.81 1.44
CA VAL A 158 -26.31 -2.67 2.17
C VAL A 158 -27.21 -1.64 1.50
N LEU A 159 -26.65 -0.48 1.13
CA LEU A 159 -27.40 0.58 0.46
C LEU A 159 -28.02 0.10 -0.85
N ILE A 160 -27.24 -0.55 -1.72
CA ILE A 160 -27.74 -1.01 -3.02
C ILE A 160 -28.74 -2.15 -2.83
N THR A 161 -28.32 -3.24 -2.17
CA THR A 161 -29.06 -4.51 -2.15
C THR A 161 -30.31 -4.47 -1.28
N TRP A 162 -30.27 -3.78 -0.13
CA TRP A 162 -31.36 -3.84 0.86
C TRP A 162 -32.22 -2.58 0.88
N ILE A 163 -31.71 -1.45 0.39
CA ILE A 163 -32.45 -0.17 0.39
C ILE A 163 -32.89 0.18 -1.02
N LEU A 164 -31.96 0.28 -1.97
CA LEU A 164 -32.27 0.79 -3.31
C LEU A 164 -33.05 -0.22 -4.16
N ASP A 165 -32.61 -1.48 -4.24
CA ASP A 165 -33.26 -2.49 -5.08
C ASP A 165 -34.76 -2.66 -4.79
N PRO A 166 -35.21 -2.80 -3.51
CA PRO A 166 -36.65 -2.89 -3.19
C PRO A 166 -37.43 -1.61 -3.51
N ILE A 167 -36.80 -0.44 -3.38
CA ILE A 167 -37.45 0.86 -3.66
C ILE A 167 -37.68 1.04 -5.16
N PHE A 168 -36.74 0.58 -6.00
CA PHE A 168 -36.82 0.73 -7.44
C PHE A 168 -37.67 -0.34 -8.13
N GLU A 169 -37.79 -1.55 -7.56
CA GLU A 169 -38.77 -2.54 -8.03
C GLU A 169 -40.23 -2.06 -7.81
N GLY A 170 -40.47 -1.22 -6.80
CA GLY A 170 -41.81 -0.74 -6.44
C GLY A 170 -42.32 0.51 -7.17
N LYS A 171 -41.52 1.19 -8.00
CA LYS A 171 -41.91 2.42 -8.71
C LYS A 171 -41.55 2.36 -10.19
N ASN A 172 -42.46 2.81 -11.07
CA ASN A 172 -42.26 2.88 -12.52
C ASN A 172 -40.91 3.51 -12.89
N ALA A 173 -39.94 2.65 -13.19
CA ALA A 173 -38.51 2.94 -13.32
C ALA A 173 -38.09 3.70 -14.59
N ALA A 174 -39.03 4.39 -15.25
CA ALA A 174 -38.78 5.03 -16.54
C ALA A 174 -37.85 6.27 -16.43
N SER A 175 -37.87 7.00 -15.31
CA SER A 175 -37.02 8.18 -15.10
C SER A 175 -35.69 7.90 -14.41
N ALA A 176 -35.49 6.69 -13.88
CA ALA A 176 -34.30 6.30 -13.11
C ALA A 176 -33.39 5.33 -13.86
N PHE A 177 -33.66 5.01 -15.14
CA PHE A 177 -32.95 3.97 -15.89
C PHE A 177 -31.41 4.15 -15.90
N GLY A 178 -30.93 5.39 -16.06
CA GLY A 178 -29.49 5.70 -16.01
C GLY A 178 -28.87 5.53 -14.61
N LEU A 179 -29.59 5.95 -13.56
CA LEU A 179 -29.14 5.77 -12.17
C LEU A 179 -29.13 4.29 -11.80
N LEU A 180 -30.13 3.54 -12.22
CA LEU A 180 -30.21 2.09 -12.04
C LEU A 180 -29.05 1.36 -12.71
N MET A 181 -28.67 1.76 -13.93
CA MET A 181 -27.53 1.16 -14.61
C MET A 181 -26.23 1.42 -13.84
N ILE A 182 -26.03 2.64 -13.31
CA ILE A 182 -24.85 2.97 -12.50
C ILE A 182 -24.86 2.20 -11.18
N LEU A 183 -25.99 2.10 -10.49
CA LEU A 183 -26.13 1.33 -9.24
C LEU A 183 -25.85 -0.16 -9.46
N ARG A 184 -26.33 -0.72 -10.59
CA ARG A 184 -26.02 -2.08 -11.02
C ARG A 184 -24.53 -2.27 -11.30
N MET A 185 -23.84 -1.28 -11.85
CA MET A 185 -22.38 -1.35 -12.04
C MET A 185 -21.62 -1.20 -10.71
N LEU A 186 -22.06 -0.31 -9.82
CA LEU A 186 -21.44 -0.09 -8.51
C LEU A 186 -21.46 -1.34 -7.63
N ARG A 187 -22.44 -2.23 -7.85
CA ARG A 187 -22.48 -3.53 -7.19
C ARG A 187 -21.22 -4.35 -7.46
N LEU A 188 -20.59 -4.21 -8.64
CA LEU A 188 -19.35 -4.89 -9.02
C LEU A 188 -18.14 -4.40 -8.21
N LEU A 189 -18.23 -3.23 -7.55
CA LEU A 189 -17.18 -2.79 -6.62
C LEU A 189 -17.00 -3.75 -5.46
N ARG A 190 -17.96 -4.62 -5.15
CA ARG A 190 -17.75 -5.72 -4.19
C ARG A 190 -16.62 -6.67 -4.61
N LEU A 191 -16.30 -6.78 -5.91
CA LEU A 191 -15.12 -7.49 -6.42
C LEU A 191 -13.81 -6.85 -5.97
N ALA A 192 -13.81 -5.56 -5.60
CA ALA A 192 -12.62 -4.92 -5.02
C ALA A 192 -12.18 -5.59 -3.72
N LYS A 193 -13.04 -6.38 -3.06
CA LYS A 193 -12.65 -7.22 -1.90
C LYS A 193 -11.59 -8.26 -2.25
N ILE A 194 -11.50 -8.69 -3.52
CA ILE A 194 -10.41 -9.55 -4.02
C ILE A 194 -9.05 -8.87 -3.79
N ALA A 195 -9.00 -7.53 -3.83
CA ALA A 195 -7.76 -6.80 -3.57
C ALA A 195 -7.19 -7.05 -2.17
N ARG A 196 -8.02 -7.48 -1.20
CA ARG A 196 -7.56 -7.87 0.13
C ARG A 196 -6.74 -9.15 0.12
N LEU A 197 -7.01 -10.08 -0.80
CA LEU A 197 -6.17 -11.27 -0.99
C LEU A 197 -4.74 -10.84 -1.31
N PHE A 198 -4.60 -9.81 -2.14
CA PHE A 198 -3.30 -9.24 -2.49
C PHE A 198 -2.58 -8.56 -1.33
N LYS A 199 -3.25 -8.06 -0.28
CA LYS A 199 -2.62 -7.46 0.92
C LYS A 199 -1.59 -8.39 1.56
N ARG A 200 -1.82 -9.70 1.55
CA ARG A 200 -0.94 -10.69 2.19
C ARG A 200 0.22 -11.11 1.29
N PHE A 201 0.06 -11.01 -0.03
CA PHE A 201 1.12 -11.30 -0.99
C PHE A 201 2.09 -10.12 -1.05
N ARG A 202 3.06 -10.09 -0.13
CA ARG A 202 4.14 -9.09 -0.11
C ARG A 202 4.81 -8.98 -1.48
N GLU A 203 5.05 -10.11 -2.14
CA GLU A 203 5.64 -10.20 -3.48
C GLU A 203 4.80 -9.45 -4.52
N PHE A 204 3.47 -9.55 -4.46
CA PHE A 204 2.58 -8.81 -5.34
C PHE A 204 2.71 -7.29 -5.13
N TRP A 205 2.85 -6.82 -3.88
CA TRP A 205 3.03 -5.38 -3.62
C TRP A 205 4.39 -4.85 -4.05
N VAL A 206 5.44 -5.66 -3.89
CA VAL A 206 6.78 -5.35 -4.41
C VAL A 206 6.69 -5.23 -5.93
N PHE A 207 6.08 -6.21 -6.60
CA PHE A 207 5.83 -6.18 -8.04
C PHE A 207 5.01 -4.96 -8.48
N MET A 208 3.87 -4.67 -7.82
CA MET A 208 3.04 -3.51 -8.16
C MET A 208 3.76 -2.18 -7.96
N ARG A 209 4.57 -2.04 -6.90
CA ARG A 209 5.38 -0.83 -6.67
C ARG A 209 6.42 -0.64 -7.78
N GLN A 210 7.04 -1.73 -8.21
CA GLN A 210 8.00 -1.73 -9.31
C GLN A 210 7.30 -1.41 -10.65
N CYS A 211 6.15 -2.02 -10.94
CA CYS A 211 5.32 -1.68 -12.09
C CYS A 211 4.88 -0.21 -12.06
N GLY A 212 4.57 0.35 -10.89
CA GLY A 212 4.21 1.76 -10.74
C GLY A 212 5.33 2.71 -11.17
N HIS A 213 6.59 2.37 -10.87
CA HIS A 213 7.75 3.14 -11.31
C HIS A 213 7.89 3.15 -12.84
N VAL A 214 7.66 2.01 -13.49
CA VAL A 214 7.65 1.90 -14.96
C VAL A 214 6.44 2.56 -15.58
N ALA A 215 5.27 2.44 -14.96
CA ALA A 215 4.05 3.05 -15.45
C ALA A 215 4.24 4.57 -15.62
N GLY A 216 4.98 5.20 -14.68
CA GLY A 216 5.37 6.60 -14.77
C GLY A 216 6.13 6.95 -16.06
N THR A 217 7.09 6.12 -16.49
CA THR A 217 7.83 6.35 -17.74
C THR A 217 7.01 5.97 -18.98
N MET A 218 6.16 4.95 -18.88
CA MET A 218 5.28 4.50 -19.95
C MET A 218 4.19 5.52 -20.30
N ILE A 219 3.70 6.30 -19.32
CA ILE A 219 2.72 7.36 -19.58
C ILE A 219 3.21 8.33 -20.65
N TYR A 220 4.50 8.70 -20.66
CA TYR A 220 5.04 9.58 -21.68
C TYR A 220 5.04 8.94 -23.07
N VAL A 221 5.34 7.64 -23.17
CA VAL A 221 5.31 6.90 -24.44
C VAL A 221 3.87 6.80 -24.96
N PHE A 222 2.89 6.50 -24.10
CA PHE A 222 1.47 6.49 -24.46
C PHE A 222 0.96 7.87 -24.87
N LEU A 223 1.42 8.95 -24.21
CA LEU A 223 1.08 10.31 -24.57
C LEU A 223 1.63 10.67 -25.96
N ILE A 224 2.89 10.32 -26.25
CA ILE A 224 3.49 10.51 -27.57
C ILE A 224 2.73 9.70 -28.63
N LEU A 225 2.39 8.43 -28.34
CA LEU A 225 1.58 7.61 -29.24
C LEU A 225 0.24 8.29 -29.55
N PHE A 226 -0.45 8.76 -28.52
CA PHE A 226 -1.75 9.44 -28.67
C PHE A 226 -1.63 10.69 -29.53
N VAL A 227 -0.60 11.52 -29.31
CA VAL A 227 -0.35 12.73 -30.11
C VAL A 227 -0.01 12.38 -31.56
N VAL A 228 0.83 11.37 -31.80
CA VAL A 228 1.15 10.90 -33.16
C VAL A 228 -0.11 10.42 -33.86
N LEU A 229 -0.90 9.55 -33.22
CA LEU A 229 -2.16 9.05 -33.79
C LEU A 229 -3.15 10.19 -34.05
N TYR A 230 -3.23 11.19 -33.18
CA TYR A 230 -4.07 12.37 -33.39
C TYR A 230 -3.64 13.17 -34.62
N ILE A 231 -2.34 13.45 -34.77
CA ILE A 231 -1.79 14.16 -35.94
C ILE A 231 -2.09 13.37 -37.23
N PHE A 232 -1.80 12.06 -37.24
CA PHE A 232 -2.09 11.21 -38.39
C PHE A 232 -3.59 11.08 -38.67
N SER A 233 -4.44 11.17 -37.65
CA SER A 233 -5.90 11.18 -37.83
C SER A 233 -6.37 12.46 -38.52
N CYS A 234 -5.81 13.62 -38.14
CA CYS A 234 -6.07 14.87 -38.85
C CYS A 234 -5.61 14.80 -40.31
N LEU A 235 -4.42 14.23 -40.56
CA LEU A 235 -3.94 14.02 -41.93
C LEU A 235 -4.84 13.06 -42.71
N ALA A 236 -5.33 11.98 -42.09
CA ALA A 236 -6.27 11.06 -42.72
C ALA A 236 -7.60 11.74 -43.10
N VAL A 237 -8.10 12.68 -42.30
CA VAL A 237 -9.30 13.45 -42.68
C VAL A 237 -9.04 14.25 -43.97
N GLU A 238 -7.90 14.92 -44.07
CA GLU A 238 -7.57 15.73 -45.26
C GLU A 238 -7.27 14.87 -46.49
N LEU A 239 -6.58 13.74 -46.32
CA LEU A 239 -6.11 12.89 -47.42
C LEU A 239 -7.14 11.84 -47.88
N ILE A 240 -7.94 11.31 -46.95
CA ILE A 240 -8.87 10.18 -47.21
C ILE A 240 -10.32 10.66 -47.15
N THR A 241 -10.74 11.28 -46.05
CA THR A 241 -12.16 11.65 -45.87
C THR A 241 -12.62 12.76 -46.83
N LYS A 242 -11.75 13.73 -47.13
CA LYS A 242 -12.03 14.80 -48.10
C LYS A 242 -11.55 14.47 -49.53
N HIS A 243 -11.15 13.23 -49.78
CA HIS A 243 -10.66 12.82 -51.09
C HIS A 243 -11.77 12.91 -52.14
N LYS A 244 -11.44 13.32 -53.37
CA LYS A 244 -12.43 13.51 -54.46
C LYS A 244 -13.21 12.23 -54.78
N LEU A 245 -12.54 11.07 -54.66
CA LEU A 245 -13.17 9.76 -54.87
C LEU A 245 -14.29 9.44 -53.89
N ASN A 246 -14.37 10.15 -52.75
CA ASN A 246 -15.46 9.99 -51.79
C ASN A 246 -16.82 10.44 -52.36
N ASP A 247 -16.82 11.36 -53.32
CA ASP A 247 -18.03 11.80 -54.02
C ASP A 247 -18.30 10.99 -55.30
N GLU A 248 -17.24 10.45 -55.92
CA GLU A 248 -17.29 9.80 -57.24
C GLU A 248 -17.48 8.27 -57.19
N ASP A 249 -16.96 7.58 -56.17
CA ASP A 249 -16.97 6.12 -56.04
C ASP A 249 -17.73 5.67 -54.79
N GLU A 250 -18.77 4.87 -54.99
CA GLU A 250 -19.63 4.37 -53.92
C GLU A 250 -18.90 3.39 -52.99
N GLU A 251 -18.02 2.55 -53.53
CA GLU A 251 -17.24 1.56 -52.78
C GLU A 251 -16.22 2.26 -51.87
N PHE A 252 -15.56 3.30 -52.40
CA PHE A 252 -14.63 4.13 -51.63
C PHE A 252 -15.37 4.88 -50.51
N ARG A 253 -16.55 5.43 -50.79
CA ARG A 253 -17.36 6.16 -49.82
C ARG A 253 -17.83 5.28 -48.67
N GLU A 254 -18.31 4.07 -48.95
CA GLU A 254 -18.72 3.12 -47.92
C GLU A 254 -17.56 2.78 -46.99
N HIS A 255 -16.36 2.56 -47.57
CA HIS A 255 -15.15 2.29 -46.82
C HIS A 255 -14.74 3.45 -45.90
N VAL A 256 -14.78 4.68 -46.41
CA VAL A 256 -14.54 5.90 -45.63
C VAL A 256 -15.58 6.05 -44.52
N GLN A 257 -16.86 5.74 -44.76
CA GLN A 257 -17.86 5.78 -43.69
C GLN A 257 -17.68 4.70 -42.63
N LYS A 258 -17.13 3.54 -42.97
CA LYS A 258 -16.88 2.45 -42.02
C LYS A 258 -15.69 2.74 -41.11
N TYR A 259 -14.57 3.22 -41.67
CA TYR A 259 -13.30 3.35 -40.93
C TYR A 259 -12.88 4.80 -40.65
N PHE A 260 -13.37 5.78 -41.42
CA PHE A 260 -12.91 7.17 -41.41
C PHE A 260 -14.03 8.22 -41.26
N ARG A 261 -15.13 7.88 -40.58
CA ARG A 261 -16.32 8.74 -40.41
C ARG A 261 -16.13 9.92 -39.45
N SER A 262 -15.39 9.74 -38.36
CA SER A 262 -15.19 10.77 -37.34
C SER A 262 -13.82 10.66 -36.71
N LEU A 263 -13.30 11.77 -36.17
CA LEU A 263 -11.93 11.81 -35.64
C LEU A 263 -11.64 10.72 -34.59
N PRO A 264 -12.51 10.44 -33.59
CA PRO A 264 -12.28 9.35 -32.64
C PRO A 264 -12.29 7.96 -33.28
N ILE A 265 -13.14 7.75 -34.30
CA ILE A 265 -13.18 6.49 -35.05
C ILE A 265 -11.91 6.33 -35.88
N ILE A 266 -11.44 7.41 -36.52
CA ILE A 266 -10.16 7.41 -37.26
C ILE A 266 -9.02 7.09 -36.30
N MET A 267 -8.95 7.73 -35.13
CA MET A 267 -7.94 7.42 -34.12
C MET A 267 -7.98 5.95 -33.70
N LEU A 268 -9.17 5.37 -33.50
CA LEU A 268 -9.33 3.95 -33.19
C LEU A 268 -8.89 3.06 -34.35
N THR A 269 -9.25 3.39 -35.59
CA THR A 269 -8.82 2.69 -36.80
C THR A 269 -7.30 2.72 -36.94
N LEU A 270 -6.67 3.89 -36.75
CA LEU A 270 -5.20 4.03 -36.81
C LEU A 270 -4.51 3.32 -35.64
N LEU A 271 -5.14 3.25 -34.46
CA LEU A 271 -4.64 2.45 -33.34
C LEU A 271 -4.70 0.95 -33.65
N ARG A 272 -5.80 0.46 -34.25
CA ARG A 272 -5.89 -0.93 -34.72
C ARG A 272 -4.83 -1.23 -35.77
N PHE A 273 -4.65 -0.31 -36.70
CA PHE A 273 -3.58 -0.38 -37.69
C PHE A 273 -2.19 -0.41 -37.05
N ALA A 274 -1.97 0.41 -36.02
CA ALA A 274 -0.73 0.44 -35.24
C ALA A 274 -0.45 -0.88 -34.52
N CYS A 275 -1.49 -1.55 -34.02
CA CYS A 275 -1.42 -2.89 -33.43
C CYS A 275 -1.29 -4.01 -34.47
N LEU A 276 -1.21 -3.68 -35.76
CA LEU A 276 -1.23 -4.63 -36.88
C LEU A 276 -2.48 -5.53 -36.90
N ASP A 277 -3.58 -5.09 -36.30
CA ASP A 277 -4.85 -5.81 -36.26
C ASP A 277 -5.62 -5.58 -37.57
N ASN A 278 -5.69 -6.64 -38.38
CA ASN A 278 -6.46 -6.68 -39.63
C ASN A 278 -6.27 -5.45 -40.54
N THR A 279 -5.01 -5.08 -40.77
CA THR A 279 -4.65 -3.85 -41.47
C THR A 279 -5.04 -3.85 -42.95
N SER A 280 -5.00 -5.03 -43.58
CA SER A 280 -5.32 -5.19 -45.00
C SER A 280 -6.72 -4.70 -45.36
N GLU A 281 -7.71 -4.88 -44.48
CA GLU A 281 -9.04 -4.34 -44.71
C GLU A 281 -9.02 -2.81 -44.78
N VAL A 282 -8.18 -2.15 -43.98
CA VAL A 282 -8.17 -0.69 -43.87
C VAL A 282 -7.51 -0.03 -45.08
N TYR A 283 -6.35 -0.53 -45.55
CA TYR A 283 -5.54 0.19 -46.54
C TYR A 283 -5.65 -0.32 -47.98
N THR A 284 -5.98 -1.60 -48.22
CA THR A 284 -5.88 -2.20 -49.57
C THR A 284 -6.75 -1.47 -50.58
N LEU A 285 -8.04 -1.28 -50.28
CA LEU A 285 -8.97 -0.56 -51.17
C LEU A 285 -8.52 0.90 -51.40
N LEU A 286 -7.99 1.56 -50.38
CA LEU A 286 -7.52 2.95 -50.47
C LEU A 286 -6.33 3.07 -51.42
N VAL A 287 -5.34 2.16 -51.31
CA VAL A 287 -4.12 2.18 -52.11
C VAL A 287 -4.37 1.72 -53.55
N GLU A 288 -5.30 0.79 -53.76
CA GLU A 288 -5.70 0.36 -55.11
C GLU A 288 -6.36 1.49 -55.91
N LYS A 289 -7.13 2.37 -55.23
CA LYS A 289 -7.80 3.51 -55.86
C LYS A 289 -6.90 4.74 -55.98
N ASP A 290 -6.05 5.00 -54.99
CA ASP A 290 -4.99 6.01 -55.04
C ASP A 290 -3.67 5.51 -54.43
N GLY A 291 -2.71 5.21 -55.30
CA GLY A 291 -1.40 4.67 -54.91
C GLY A 291 -0.56 5.61 -54.04
N TRP A 292 -0.82 6.93 -54.05
CA TRP A 292 -0.07 7.88 -53.21
C TRP A 292 -0.37 7.69 -51.71
N LEU A 293 -1.54 7.14 -51.36
CA LEU A 293 -1.91 6.83 -49.98
C LEU A 293 -0.99 5.78 -49.35
N VAL A 294 -0.23 5.01 -50.15
CA VAL A 294 0.76 4.06 -49.62
C VAL A 294 1.83 4.77 -48.77
N ILE A 295 2.20 6.01 -49.14
CA ILE A 295 3.21 6.79 -48.39
C ILE A 295 2.68 7.14 -47.00
N PHE A 296 1.40 7.52 -46.91
CA PHE A 296 0.75 7.82 -45.63
C PHE A 296 0.78 6.59 -44.69
N PHE A 297 0.39 5.42 -45.19
CA PHE A 297 0.37 4.19 -44.38
C PHE A 297 1.79 3.71 -44.02
N VAL A 298 2.75 3.79 -44.93
CA VAL A 298 4.16 3.44 -44.64
C VAL A 298 4.74 4.37 -43.56
N LEU A 299 4.51 5.68 -43.68
CA LEU A 299 4.95 6.65 -42.66
C LEU A 299 4.30 6.37 -41.29
N LEU A 300 3.03 5.97 -41.27
CA LEU A 300 2.34 5.57 -40.05
C LEU A 300 2.98 4.32 -39.43
N ILE A 301 3.24 3.27 -40.22
CA ILE A 301 3.90 2.04 -39.74
C ILE A 301 5.27 2.36 -39.14
N VAL A 302 6.08 3.18 -39.81
CA VAL A 302 7.41 3.56 -39.33
C VAL A 302 7.31 4.32 -38.01
N ASN A 303 6.45 5.33 -37.92
CA ASN A 303 6.28 6.11 -36.69
C ASN A 303 5.79 5.26 -35.52
N VAL A 304 4.80 4.41 -35.77
CA VAL A 304 4.29 3.47 -34.77
C VAL A 304 5.37 2.50 -34.32
N SER A 305 6.18 1.98 -35.25
CA SER A 305 7.29 1.06 -34.94
C SER A 305 8.34 1.73 -34.04
N LEU A 306 8.62 3.02 -34.25
CA LEU A 306 9.50 3.80 -33.35
C LEU A 306 8.91 3.94 -31.95
N VAL A 307 7.61 4.15 -31.83
CA VAL A 307 6.93 4.21 -30.52
C VAL A 307 6.98 2.85 -29.81
N PHE A 308 6.72 1.75 -30.53
CA PHE A 308 6.85 0.40 -29.97
C PHE A 308 8.29 0.07 -29.59
N PHE A 309 9.28 0.57 -30.34
CA PHE A 309 10.69 0.44 -29.98
C PHE A 309 10.99 1.12 -28.63
N HIS A 310 10.50 2.34 -28.41
CA HIS A 310 10.63 3.02 -27.13
C HIS A 310 9.91 2.29 -25.99
N LEU A 311 8.73 1.71 -26.26
CA LEU A 311 8.01 0.88 -25.29
C LEU A 311 8.81 -0.37 -24.90
N ARG A 312 9.40 -1.06 -25.89
CA ARG A 312 10.29 -2.22 -25.65
C ARG A 312 11.52 -1.81 -24.85
N GLN A 313 12.14 -0.68 -25.18
CA GLN A 313 13.29 -0.16 -24.43
C GLN A 313 12.94 0.09 -22.96
N GLY A 314 11.78 0.66 -22.67
CA GLY A 314 11.35 0.87 -21.29
C GLY A 314 11.08 -0.42 -20.52
N ALA A 315 10.59 -1.48 -21.19
CA ALA A 315 10.48 -2.81 -20.59
C ALA A 315 11.86 -3.45 -20.30
N ILE A 316 12.85 -3.25 -21.17
CA ILE A 316 14.23 -3.69 -20.94
C ILE A 316 14.84 -2.95 -19.74
N ILE A 317 14.66 -1.64 -19.68
CA ILE A 317 15.12 -0.83 -18.55
C ILE A 317 14.47 -1.32 -17.25
N PHE A 318 13.17 -1.62 -17.27
CA PHE A 318 12.48 -2.22 -16.13
C PHE A 318 13.13 -3.52 -15.68
N ASN A 319 13.31 -4.48 -16.58
CA ASN A 319 13.90 -5.77 -16.24
C ASN A 319 15.31 -5.60 -15.67
N SER A 320 16.13 -4.72 -16.27
CA SER A 320 17.46 -4.42 -15.77
C SER A 320 17.46 -3.73 -14.40
N THR A 321 16.45 -2.90 -14.11
CA THR A 321 16.31 -2.24 -12.80
C THR A 321 15.85 -3.23 -11.73
N MET A 322 14.96 -4.15 -12.11
CA MET A 322 14.49 -5.23 -11.25
C MET A 322 15.64 -6.18 -10.90
N GLU A 323 16.40 -6.63 -11.90
CA GLU A 323 17.60 -7.45 -11.70
C GLU A 323 18.60 -6.76 -10.77
N ARG A 324 18.90 -5.47 -10.99
CA ARG A 324 19.76 -4.69 -10.10
C ARG A 324 19.24 -4.63 -8.66
N SER A 325 17.93 -4.44 -8.46
CA SER A 325 17.36 -4.39 -7.11
C SER A 325 17.49 -5.72 -6.37
N LEU A 326 17.37 -6.85 -7.08
CA LEU A 326 17.55 -8.18 -6.51
C LEU A 326 19.02 -8.44 -6.18
N GLU A 327 19.93 -8.04 -7.08
CA GLU A 327 21.38 -8.13 -6.86
C GLU A 327 21.84 -7.27 -5.68
N GLU A 328 21.31 -6.06 -5.53
CA GLU A 328 21.60 -5.17 -4.40
C GLU A 328 21.14 -5.78 -3.08
N GLU A 329 19.95 -6.39 -3.01
CA GLU A 329 19.48 -7.07 -1.80
C GLU A 329 20.37 -8.26 -1.43
N ASP A 330 20.83 -9.04 -2.40
CA ASP A 330 21.70 -10.19 -2.15
C ASP A 330 23.14 -9.78 -1.80
N ASN A 331 23.67 -8.74 -2.45
CA ASN A 331 24.97 -8.16 -2.07
C ASN A 331 24.90 -7.56 -0.66
N GLN A 332 23.83 -6.86 -0.29
CA GLN A 332 23.66 -6.36 1.08
C GLN A 332 23.59 -7.48 2.13
N LYS A 333 23.01 -8.65 1.81
CA LYS A 333 23.04 -9.80 2.71
C LYS A 333 24.46 -10.36 2.84
N ARG A 334 25.20 -10.45 1.73
CA ARG A 334 26.60 -10.90 1.72
C ARG A 334 27.49 -9.95 2.51
N ASP A 335 27.44 -8.65 2.23
CA ASP A 335 28.21 -7.62 2.94
C ASP A 335 27.93 -7.63 4.46
N ARG A 336 26.67 -7.83 4.85
CA ARG A 336 26.32 -7.97 6.28
C ARG A 336 26.91 -9.24 6.89
N MET A 337 26.91 -10.35 6.16
CA MET A 337 27.48 -11.61 6.64
C MET A 337 29.00 -11.53 6.74
N ASP A 338 29.65 -10.89 5.76
CA ASP A 338 31.10 -10.68 5.73
C ASP A 338 31.52 -9.73 6.86
N ASN A 339 30.85 -8.58 7.02
CA ASN A 339 31.10 -7.66 8.13
C ASN A 339 30.86 -8.35 9.49
N TRP A 340 29.84 -9.18 9.62
CA TRP A 340 29.57 -9.93 10.86
C TRP A 340 30.67 -10.95 11.16
N SER A 341 31.14 -11.66 10.13
CA SER A 341 32.24 -12.62 10.28
C SER A 341 33.56 -11.93 10.67
N GLN A 342 33.84 -10.75 10.10
CA GLN A 342 35.00 -9.94 10.46
C GLN A 342 34.89 -9.41 11.89
N LEU A 343 33.73 -8.87 12.29
CA LEU A 343 33.50 -8.41 13.67
C LEU A 343 33.68 -9.54 14.69
N ILE A 344 33.19 -10.74 14.39
CA ILE A 344 33.41 -11.92 15.27
C ILE A 344 34.90 -12.27 15.34
N SER A 345 35.61 -12.26 14.21
CA SER A 345 37.05 -12.54 14.20
C SER A 345 37.85 -11.50 15.00
N ASP A 346 37.58 -10.21 14.79
CA ASP A 346 38.24 -9.12 15.50
C ASP A 346 37.95 -9.15 17.00
N LEU A 347 36.70 -9.46 17.37
CA LEU A 347 36.34 -9.69 18.78
C LEU A 347 37.12 -10.88 19.33
N LYS A 348 37.15 -12.02 18.65
CA LYS A 348 37.88 -13.21 19.10
C LYS A 348 39.37 -12.91 19.32
N ASP A 349 40.02 -12.23 18.38
CA ASP A 349 41.43 -11.84 18.47
C ASP A 349 41.69 -10.80 19.57
N MET A 350 40.73 -9.92 19.84
CA MET A 350 40.78 -8.99 20.95
C MET A 350 40.64 -9.72 22.30
N PHE A 351 39.69 -10.64 22.43
CA PHE A 351 39.51 -11.46 23.64
C PHE A 351 40.75 -12.31 23.93
N LEU A 352 41.34 -12.93 22.92
CA LEU A 352 42.58 -13.70 23.05
C LEU A 352 43.81 -12.86 23.44
N ARG A 353 43.81 -11.55 23.12
CA ARG A 353 44.88 -10.63 23.52
C ARG A 353 44.75 -10.13 24.96
N MET A 354 43.55 -10.19 25.53
CA MET A 354 43.27 -9.74 26.89
C MET A 354 43.31 -10.88 27.92
N ASP A 355 43.16 -12.12 27.47
CA ASP A 355 43.28 -13.35 28.26
C ASP A 355 44.76 -13.63 28.57
N ASP A 356 45.31 -12.90 29.55
CA ASP A 356 46.72 -13.00 29.97
C ASP A 356 47.01 -14.33 30.66
N ASP A 357 46.03 -14.90 31.35
CA ASP A 357 46.14 -16.18 32.07
C ASP A 357 45.81 -17.42 31.22
N LYS A 358 45.33 -17.22 29.99
CA LYS A 358 44.90 -18.28 29.04
C LYS A 358 43.82 -19.20 29.61
N SER A 359 43.00 -18.69 30.51
CA SER A 359 41.88 -19.43 31.11
C SER A 359 40.76 -19.70 30.11
N GLY A 360 40.70 -18.95 29.00
CA GLY A 360 39.60 -18.99 28.04
C GLY A 360 38.38 -18.15 28.49
N SER A 361 38.56 -17.34 29.52
CA SER A 361 37.56 -16.45 30.14
C SER A 361 38.19 -15.11 30.48
N LEU A 362 37.45 -14.01 30.32
CA LEU A 362 37.91 -12.70 30.79
C LEU A 362 37.37 -12.37 32.17
N SER A 363 38.27 -12.05 33.08
CA SER A 363 37.96 -11.50 34.40
C SER A 363 37.70 -9.98 34.35
N ILE A 364 37.07 -9.45 35.40
CA ILE A 364 36.82 -8.00 35.56
C ILE A 364 38.11 -7.18 35.51
N ASP A 365 39.20 -7.68 36.09
CA ASP A 365 40.47 -6.97 36.21
C ASP A 365 41.22 -6.89 34.86
N GLU A 366 41.10 -7.93 34.02
CA GLU A 366 41.62 -7.94 32.65
C GLU A 366 40.80 -7.00 31.75
N PHE A 367 39.49 -6.90 31.99
CA PHE A 367 38.61 -6.02 31.23
C PHE A 367 38.78 -4.53 31.59
N GLU A 368 39.22 -4.22 32.81
CA GLU A 368 39.49 -2.85 33.26
C GLU A 368 40.75 -2.25 32.61
N ASN A 369 41.70 -3.10 32.20
CA ASN A 369 42.94 -2.72 31.52
C ASN A 369 42.85 -2.74 29.98
N ILE A 370 41.65 -2.64 29.42
CA ILE A 370 41.45 -2.64 27.96
C ILE A 370 42.26 -1.55 27.26
N HIS A 371 42.95 -1.94 26.18
CA HIS A 371 43.63 -1.00 25.30
C HIS A 371 42.61 -0.13 24.52
N PRO A 372 42.84 1.18 24.35
CA PRO A 372 41.86 2.09 23.73
C PRO A 372 41.48 1.77 22.27
N ASN A 373 42.30 1.00 21.54
CA ASN A 373 41.91 0.50 20.21
C ASN A 373 40.94 -0.69 20.27
N ASP A 374 41.08 -1.54 21.27
CA ASP A 374 40.23 -2.72 21.48
C ASP A 374 38.86 -2.29 22.04
N MET A 375 38.84 -1.24 22.87
CA MET A 375 37.61 -0.57 23.28
C MET A 375 36.80 -0.04 22.09
N LYS A 376 37.44 0.43 21.01
CA LYS A 376 36.73 0.91 19.81
C LYS A 376 36.03 -0.22 19.06
N ILE A 377 36.67 -1.39 18.96
CA ILE A 377 36.09 -2.58 18.31
C ILE A 377 34.87 -3.04 19.11
N LEU A 378 35.00 -3.10 20.44
CA LEU A 378 33.92 -3.46 21.35
C LEU A 378 32.74 -2.47 21.28
N THR A 379 33.05 -1.17 21.24
CA THR A 379 32.04 -0.10 21.13
C THR A 379 31.35 -0.11 19.76
N ALA A 380 32.08 -0.44 18.69
CA ALA A 380 31.52 -0.58 17.34
C ALA A 380 30.58 -1.79 17.23
N ALA A 381 30.88 -2.89 17.93
CA ALA A 381 30.04 -4.09 17.96
C ALA A 381 28.77 -3.92 18.82
N LEU A 382 28.85 -3.22 19.95
CA LEU A 382 27.76 -3.10 20.93
C LEU A 382 26.95 -1.79 20.82
N GLY A 383 27.29 -0.92 19.87
CA GLY A 383 26.50 0.28 19.52
C GLY A 383 26.36 1.34 20.61
N SER A 384 27.03 1.21 21.75
CA SER A 384 26.85 2.09 22.90
C SER A 384 28.19 2.54 23.47
N ALA A 385 28.38 3.86 23.55
CA ALA A 385 29.47 4.52 24.27
C ALA A 385 29.28 4.32 25.78
N SER A 386 29.60 3.13 26.27
CA SER A 386 29.37 2.74 27.65
C SER A 386 30.69 2.41 28.34
N ASN A 387 30.79 2.85 29.60
CA ASN A 387 31.90 2.50 30.50
C ASN A 387 32.21 0.99 30.44
N PRO A 388 33.49 0.59 30.43
CA PRO A 388 33.92 -0.82 30.34
C PRO A 388 33.16 -1.74 31.30
N ILE A 389 32.96 -1.28 32.54
CA ILE A 389 32.25 -2.02 33.59
C ILE A 389 30.79 -2.35 33.21
N ARG A 390 30.10 -1.45 32.52
CA ARG A 390 28.71 -1.69 32.09
C ARG A 390 28.65 -2.69 30.95
N VAL A 391 29.63 -2.65 30.07
CA VAL A 391 29.73 -3.60 28.95
C VAL A 391 30.03 -5.00 29.47
N PHE A 392 30.95 -5.11 30.42
CA PHE A 392 31.23 -6.37 31.12
C PHE A 392 29.97 -6.93 31.79
N GLN A 393 29.24 -6.10 32.55
CA GLN A 393 27.99 -6.51 33.21
C GLN A 393 26.88 -6.92 32.22
N SER A 394 26.88 -6.40 31.00
CA SER A 394 25.93 -6.86 29.96
C SER A 394 26.33 -8.19 29.33
N LEU A 395 27.63 -8.52 29.31
CA LEU A 395 28.17 -9.78 28.76
C LEU A 395 28.13 -10.91 29.81
N ASP A 396 28.25 -10.57 31.09
CA ASP A 396 28.17 -11.44 32.27
C ASP A 396 26.70 -11.71 32.68
N VAL A 397 25.98 -12.48 31.85
CA VAL A 397 24.56 -12.82 32.08
C VAL A 397 24.39 -13.78 33.26
N ASP A 398 25.38 -14.61 33.56
CA ASP A 398 25.37 -15.60 34.64
C ASP A 398 25.88 -15.03 35.99
N LYS A 399 26.36 -13.79 36.00
CA LYS A 399 26.95 -13.12 37.18
C LYS A 399 28.10 -13.91 37.79
N SER A 400 28.81 -14.65 36.94
CA SER A 400 29.95 -15.45 37.35
C SER A 400 31.18 -14.60 37.66
N GLY A 401 31.20 -13.35 37.20
CA GLY A 401 32.37 -12.47 37.27
C GLY A 401 33.41 -12.78 36.18
N GLU A 402 33.11 -13.70 35.26
CA GLU A 402 33.97 -14.13 34.16
C GLU A 402 33.17 -14.25 32.85
N VAL A 403 33.75 -13.82 31.72
CA VAL A 403 33.10 -13.93 30.39
C VAL A 403 33.82 -14.99 29.55
N SER A 404 33.21 -16.17 29.39
CA SER A 404 33.79 -17.25 28.56
C SER A 404 33.75 -16.93 27.07
N ILE A 405 34.84 -17.25 26.36
CA ILE A 405 35.01 -16.99 24.91
C ILE A 405 34.42 -18.12 24.03
N SER A 406 33.77 -19.13 24.64
CA SER A 406 33.23 -20.27 23.88
C SER A 406 32.33 -19.82 22.71
N GLU A 407 32.72 -20.24 21.50
CA GLU A 407 32.27 -19.68 20.21
C GLU A 407 30.74 -19.70 20.04
N SER A 408 30.08 -20.72 20.61
CA SER A 408 28.63 -20.87 20.63
C SER A 408 27.92 -19.99 21.66
N SER A 409 28.50 -19.77 22.84
CA SER A 409 27.88 -19.00 23.93
C SER A 409 28.04 -17.50 23.70
N PHE A 410 29.18 -17.08 23.17
CA PHE A 410 29.53 -15.68 22.96
C PHE A 410 28.74 -15.05 21.80
N CYS A 411 28.65 -15.73 20.65
CA CYS A 411 27.87 -15.24 19.51
C CYS A 411 26.36 -15.15 19.82
N LEU A 412 25.82 -16.09 20.60
CA LEU A 412 24.42 -16.05 21.05
C LEU A 412 24.15 -14.89 22.02
N ARG A 413 25.11 -14.56 22.89
CA ARG A 413 24.99 -13.44 23.84
C ARG A 413 25.01 -12.08 23.13
N LEU A 414 25.84 -11.92 22.09
CA LEU A 414 25.91 -10.69 21.27
C LEU A 414 24.69 -10.49 20.35
N PHE A 415 23.94 -11.54 20.00
CA PHE A 415 22.73 -11.43 19.18
C PHE A 415 21.49 -10.97 19.97
N TYR A 416 21.54 -11.07 21.31
CA TYR A 416 20.43 -10.79 22.23
C TYR A 416 20.56 -9.43 22.95
N ILE A 417 21.72 -8.80 22.88
CA ILE A 417 22.02 -7.44 23.36
C ILE A 417 21.86 -6.49 22.18
#